data_AF-A0A4Y7SCU6-F1
#
_entry.id   AF-A0A4Y7SCU6-F1
#
_cell.length_a   1.000
_cell.length_b   1.000
_cell.length_c   1.000
_cell.angle_alpha   90.00
_cell.angle_beta   90.00
_cell.angle_gamma   90.00
#
_symmetry.space_group_name_H-M   'P 1'
#
loop_
_entity.id
_entity.type
_entity.pdbx_description
1 polymer ?
#
loop_
_entity_poly.entity_id
_entity_poly.type
_entity_poly.pdbx_seq_one_letter_code
_entity_poly.pdbx_strand_id
1 'polypeptide(L)'
;QNSATTVGEESSGENDWVGLESNDGFSYLVRRKVAQTSGTMRAMLDPNGGYAEAQTKLCNINERHAFGIVTEKLVEYMCFKAHYQNVGPKEDIPVQEMQERIPPEIVLEVLLAADYQEREYVPRPWLSGLC
;
A
#
# COMPACT_ATOMS: atom_id res chain seq x y z
N GLN A 1 -6.06 -42.46 -8.94
CA GLN A 1 -6.48 -41.85 -7.67
C GLN A 1 -5.69 -40.56 -7.54
N ASN A 2 -6.40 -39.43 -7.60
CA ASN A 2 -5.80 -38.10 -7.72
C ASN A 2 -5.35 -37.63 -6.33
N SER A 3 -4.04 -37.49 -6.14
CA SER A 3 -3.48 -36.91 -4.92
C SER A 3 -3.60 -35.39 -5.01
N ALA A 4 -4.48 -34.84 -4.18
CA ALA A 4 -4.61 -33.42 -3.95
C ALA A 4 -3.32 -32.88 -3.33
N THR A 5 -2.64 -31.97 -4.04
CA THR A 5 -1.57 -31.16 -3.47
C THR A 5 -2.19 -30.15 -2.52
N THR A 6 -1.98 -30.36 -1.22
CA THR A 6 -2.25 -29.39 -0.16
C THR A 6 -1.36 -28.17 -0.37
N VAL A 7 -1.95 -27.07 -0.84
CA VAL A 7 -1.27 -25.78 -0.92
C VAL A 7 -1.12 -25.27 0.51
N GLY A 8 0.13 -25.07 0.93
CA GLY A 8 0.50 -24.73 2.30
C GLY A 8 -0.02 -23.37 2.75
N GLU A 9 -0.47 -23.31 4.00
CA GLU A 9 -0.59 -22.10 4.80
C GLU A 9 0.82 -21.49 4.99
N GLU A 10 1.20 -20.54 4.15
CA GLU A 10 2.39 -19.72 4.41
C GLU A 10 2.00 -18.54 5.31
N SER A 11 2.46 -18.59 6.56
CA SER A 11 2.38 -17.52 7.53
C SER A 11 2.72 -16.16 6.90
N SER A 12 1.80 -15.21 7.02
CA SER A 12 1.89 -13.81 6.58
C SER A 12 3.04 -13.08 7.28
N GLY A 13 4.27 -13.40 6.89
CA GLY A 13 5.48 -12.82 7.46
C GLY A 13 5.73 -11.41 6.95
N GLU A 14 6.44 -10.59 7.73
CA GLU A 14 6.87 -9.25 7.33
C GLU A 14 7.68 -9.22 6.02
N ASN A 15 8.24 -10.36 5.60
CA ASN A 15 9.02 -10.54 4.37
C ASN A 15 8.21 -11.01 3.16
N ASP A 16 6.89 -11.11 3.30
CA ASP A 16 6.00 -11.52 2.21
C ASP A 16 5.91 -10.45 1.13
N TRP A 17 5.56 -10.86 -0.10
CA TRP A 17 5.39 -9.97 -1.23
C TRP A 17 3.91 -9.81 -1.57
N VAL A 18 3.54 -8.60 -1.97
CA VAL A 18 2.20 -8.25 -2.43
C VAL A 18 2.29 -7.63 -3.82
N GLY A 19 1.38 -8.02 -4.69
CA GLY A 19 1.22 -7.42 -6.01
C GLY A 19 0.22 -6.26 -5.96
N LEU A 20 0.59 -5.16 -6.59
CA LEU A 20 -0.27 -4.01 -6.82
C LEU A 20 -0.61 -3.94 -8.30
N GLU A 21 -1.89 -4.06 -8.65
CA GLU A 21 -2.36 -3.94 -10.02
C GLU A 21 -2.98 -2.56 -10.24
N SER A 22 -2.51 -1.85 -11.26
CA SER A 22 -3.09 -0.59 -11.71
C SER A 22 -4.19 -0.83 -12.74
N ASN A 23 -5.03 0.18 -12.97
CA ASN A 23 -6.21 0.05 -13.83
C ASN A 23 -5.87 -0.18 -15.33
N ASP A 24 -4.65 0.16 -15.74
CA ASP A 24 -4.10 -0.05 -17.08
C ASP A 24 -3.35 -1.39 -17.23
N GLY A 25 -3.38 -2.25 -16.20
CA GLY A 25 -2.83 -3.60 -16.24
C GLY A 25 -1.33 -3.70 -15.97
N PHE A 26 -0.71 -2.64 -15.42
CA PHE A 26 0.63 -2.76 -14.87
C PHE A 26 0.58 -3.39 -13.48
N SER A 27 1.57 -4.20 -13.15
CA SER A 27 1.68 -4.86 -11.86
C SER A 27 3.01 -4.53 -11.20
N TYR A 28 2.96 -4.13 -9.93
CA TYR A 28 4.12 -3.76 -9.13
C TYR A 28 4.24 -4.71 -7.94
N LEU A 29 5.42 -5.31 -7.75
CA LEU A 29 5.67 -6.22 -6.65
C LEU A 29 6.36 -5.48 -5.50
N VAL A 30 5.72 -5.44 -4.34
CA VAL A 30 6.18 -4.67 -3.17
C VAL A 30 6.23 -5.56 -1.94
N ARG A 31 7.15 -5.29 -1.01
CA ARG A 31 7.16 -5.99 0.28
C ARG A 31 5.90 -5.63 1.07
N ARG A 32 5.26 -6.62 1.68
CA ARG A 32 4.07 -6.45 2.53
C ARG A 32 4.27 -5.38 3.60
N LYS A 33 5.43 -5.38 4.26
CA LYS A 33 5.79 -4.36 5.28
C LYS A 33 5.78 -2.93 4.73
N VAL A 34 6.24 -2.75 3.49
CA VAL A 34 6.25 -1.43 2.83
C VAL A 34 4.82 -1.03 2.45
N ALA A 35 4.06 -1.94 1.84
CA ALA A 35 2.66 -1.73 1.49
C ALA A 35 1.79 -1.37 2.71
N GLN A 36 2.01 -2.03 3.86
CA GLN A 36 1.31 -1.75 5.11
C GLN A 36 1.65 -0.37 5.74
N THR A 37 2.60 0.36 5.17
CA THR A 37 2.89 1.76 5.57
C THR A 37 1.76 2.70 5.12
N SER A 38 0.97 2.32 4.11
CA SER A 38 -0.30 2.96 3.77
C SER A 38 -1.41 2.45 4.70
N GLY A 39 -2.27 3.37 5.17
CA GLY A 39 -3.42 3.03 6.00
C GLY A 39 -4.43 2.15 5.26
N THR A 40 -4.73 2.50 4.01
CA THR A 40 -5.70 1.77 3.19
C THR A 40 -5.21 0.37 2.83
N MET A 41 -3.96 0.25 2.36
CA MET A 41 -3.36 -1.05 2.06
C MET A 41 -3.23 -1.95 3.29
N ARG A 42 -2.92 -1.37 4.45
CA ARG A 42 -2.86 -2.10 5.72
C ARG A 42 -4.22 -2.69 6.10
N ALA A 43 -5.31 -1.96 5.88
CA ALA A 43 -6.65 -2.48 6.10
C ALA A 43 -7.03 -3.60 5.10
N MET A 44 -6.69 -3.44 3.81
CA MET A 44 -6.95 -4.45 2.78
C MET A 44 -6.13 -5.73 2.98
N LEU A 45 -4.90 -5.60 3.48
CA LEU A 45 -3.99 -6.71 3.71
C LEU A 45 -4.09 -7.31 5.12
N ASP A 46 -5.02 -6.83 5.94
CA ASP A 46 -5.29 -7.40 7.27
C ASP A 46 -5.97 -8.76 7.13
N PRO A 47 -5.35 -9.86 7.62
CA PRO A 47 -5.96 -11.19 7.60
C PRO A 47 -7.32 -11.25 8.31
N ASN A 48 -7.56 -10.35 9.28
CA ASN A 48 -8.82 -10.28 10.02
C ASN A 48 -9.85 -9.34 9.36
N GLY A 49 -9.45 -8.57 8.34
CA GLY A 49 -10.28 -7.56 7.68
C GLY A 49 -11.35 -8.14 6.75
N GLY A 50 -11.29 -9.44 6.43
CA GLY A 50 -12.27 -10.12 5.57
C GLY A 50 -12.14 -9.78 4.08
N TYR A 51 -11.09 -9.06 3.68
CA TYR A 51 -10.79 -8.70 2.30
C TYR A 51 -10.17 -9.89 1.54
N ALA A 52 -10.55 -10.06 0.28
CA ALA A 52 -10.01 -11.13 -0.57
C ALA A 52 -8.51 -10.91 -0.84
N GLU A 53 -8.11 -9.65 -0.91
CA GLU A 53 -6.74 -9.16 -1.10
C GLU A 53 -5.78 -9.66 -0.02
N ALA A 54 -6.25 -9.87 1.21
CA ALA A 54 -5.44 -10.43 2.29
C ALA A 54 -5.02 -11.87 2.01
N GLN A 55 -5.88 -12.65 1.33
CA GLN A 55 -5.63 -14.05 0.97
C GLN A 55 -4.89 -14.18 -0.37
N THR A 56 -5.29 -13.40 -1.38
CA THR A 56 -4.71 -13.46 -2.72
C THR A 56 -3.35 -12.78 -2.81
N LYS A 57 -3.02 -11.88 -1.86
CA LYS A 57 -1.83 -11.02 -1.87
C LYS A 57 -1.75 -10.09 -3.10
N LEU A 58 -2.88 -9.89 -3.76
CA LEU A 58 -3.02 -9.02 -4.92
C LEU A 58 -4.02 -7.92 -4.57
N CYS A 59 -3.55 -6.68 -4.61
CA CYS A 59 -4.37 -5.50 -4.37
C CYS A 59 -4.59 -4.75 -5.68
N ASN A 60 -5.86 -4.63 -6.07
CA ASN A 60 -6.25 -3.90 -7.26
C ASN A 60 -6.55 -2.44 -6.88
N ILE A 61 -5.76 -1.52 -7.40
CA ILE A 61 -5.94 -0.09 -7.15
C ILE A 61 -6.98 0.43 -8.14
N ASN A 62 -8.25 0.22 -7.82
CA ASN A 62 -9.40 0.60 -8.65
C ASN A 62 -9.73 2.11 -8.60
N GLU A 63 -8.77 2.95 -8.25
CA GLU A 63 -8.98 4.39 -8.23
C GLU A 63 -8.99 4.93 -9.67
N ARG A 64 -9.94 5.84 -9.96
CA ARG A 64 -10.10 6.46 -11.29
C ARG A 64 -8.81 7.11 -11.82
N HIS A 65 -7.88 7.45 -10.93
CA HIS A 65 -6.62 8.13 -11.23
C HIS A 65 -5.38 7.22 -11.08
N ALA A 66 -5.55 5.94 -10.75
CA ALA A 66 -4.44 4.99 -10.60
C ALA A 66 -4.05 4.37 -11.95
N PHE A 67 -3.39 5.18 -12.78
CA PHE A 67 -2.64 4.70 -13.94
C PHE A 67 -1.28 4.14 -13.50
N GLY A 68 -0.65 3.32 -14.32
CA GLY A 68 0.62 2.68 -14.03
C GLY A 68 1.66 3.67 -13.55
N ILE A 69 1.81 4.82 -14.21
CA ILE A 69 2.76 5.87 -13.81
C ILE A 69 2.45 6.48 -12.43
N VAL A 70 1.17 6.60 -12.07
CA VAL A 70 0.75 7.12 -10.76
C VAL A 70 1.02 6.07 -9.68
N THR A 71 0.69 4.81 -9.97
CA THR A 71 0.98 3.68 -9.07
C THR A 71 2.48 3.50 -8.85
N GLU A 72 3.31 3.69 -9.87
CA GLU A 72 4.77 3.67 -9.75
C GLU A 72 5.26 4.71 -8.73
N LYS A 73 4.79 5.96 -8.84
CA LYS A 73 5.15 7.02 -7.90
C LYS A 73 4.59 6.81 -6.50
N LEU A 74 3.42 6.20 -6.37
CA LEU A 74 2.86 5.79 -5.09
C LEU A 74 3.74 4.71 -4.42
N VAL A 75 4.21 3.73 -5.19
CA VAL A 75 5.12 2.68 -4.69
C VAL A 75 6.47 3.25 -4.29
N GLU A 76 7.02 4.19 -5.07
CA GLU A 76 8.24 4.93 -4.70
C GLU A 76 8.03 5.68 -3.36
N TYR A 77 6.89 6.36 -3.20
CA TYR A 77 6.54 7.04 -1.96
C TYR A 77 6.42 6.09 -0.77
N MET A 78 5.76 4.94 -0.93
CA MET A 78 5.65 3.93 0.13
C MET A 78 7.03 3.42 0.55
N CYS A 79 7.92 3.15 -0.42
CA CYS A 79 9.30 2.75 -0.14
C CYS A 79 10.07 3.85 0.62
N PHE A 80 9.95 5.09 0.17
CA PHE A 80 10.58 6.26 0.79
C PHE A 80 10.10 6.42 2.24
N LYS A 81 8.78 6.43 2.47
CA LYS A 81 8.18 6.53 3.80
C LYS A 81 8.63 5.37 4.69
N ALA A 82 8.62 4.14 4.18
CA ALA A 82 9.04 2.96 4.96
C ALA A 82 10.51 3.02 5.37
N HIS A 83 11.38 3.62 4.54
CA HIS A 83 12.80 3.79 4.82
C HIS A 83 13.04 4.91 5.85
N TYR A 84 12.41 6.07 5.68
CA TYR A 84 12.65 7.25 6.50
C TYR A 84 11.71 7.40 7.72
N GLN A 85 10.71 6.54 7.92
CA GLN A 85 9.80 6.64 9.06
C GLN A 85 10.46 6.46 10.44
N ASN A 86 11.58 5.73 10.51
CA ASN A 86 12.26 5.38 11.77
C ASN A 86 13.61 6.11 11.94
N VAL A 87 13.95 7.02 11.02
CA VAL A 87 15.23 7.74 11.10
C VAL A 87 15.21 8.74 12.24
N GLY A 88 16.35 8.90 12.91
CA GLY A 88 16.48 9.85 14.00
C GLY A 88 16.51 11.29 13.49
N PRO A 89 16.26 12.30 14.36
CA PRO A 89 16.21 13.72 13.99
C PRO A 89 17.54 14.32 13.48
N LYS A 90 18.59 13.50 13.35
CA LYS A 90 19.91 13.90 12.85
C LYS A 90 20.15 13.55 11.38
N GLU A 91 19.27 12.73 10.81
CA GLU A 91 19.40 12.28 9.43
C GLU A 91 18.59 13.20 8.52
N ASP A 92 19.23 13.70 7.46
CA ASP A 92 18.56 14.58 6.51
C ASP A 92 17.71 13.74 5.57
N ILE A 93 16.44 14.13 5.42
CA ILE A 93 15.46 13.39 4.62
C ILE A 93 15.44 14.05 3.23
N PRO A 94 15.81 13.35 2.14
CA PRO A 94 15.92 13.94 0.82
C PRO A 94 14.55 14.12 0.15
N VAL A 95 13.69 14.96 0.75
CA VAL A 95 12.33 15.25 0.26
C VAL A 95 12.37 15.89 -1.13
N GLN A 96 13.38 16.72 -1.39
CA GLN A 96 13.55 17.41 -2.66
C GLN A 96 13.74 16.43 -3.83
N GLU A 97 14.57 15.39 -3.64
CA GLU A 97 14.79 14.36 -4.67
C GLU A 97 13.52 13.58 -4.98
N MET A 98 12.68 13.33 -3.97
CA MET A 98 11.40 12.66 -4.18
C MET A 98 10.44 13.54 -4.98
N GLN A 99 10.38 14.83 -4.69
CA GLN A 99 9.52 15.78 -5.42
C GLN A 99 9.96 15.94 -6.88
N GLU A 100 11.27 16.02 -7.15
CA GLU A 100 11.82 16.15 -8.50
C GLU A 100 11.56 14.92 -9.39
N ARG A 101 11.33 13.75 -8.79
CA ARG A 101 10.96 12.52 -9.52
C ARG A 101 9.51 12.50 -9.96
N ILE A 102 8.65 13.39 -9.45
CA ILE A 102 7.23 13.46 -9.81
C ILE A 102 7.08 14.47 -10.95
N PRO A 103 6.64 14.03 -12.16
CA PRO A 103 6.35 14.94 -13.25
C PRO A 103 5.24 15.93 -12.85
N PRO A 104 5.36 17.22 -13.20
CA PRO A 104 4.32 18.19 -12.90
C PRO A 104 2.98 17.86 -13.59
N GLU A 105 3.00 17.08 -14.67
CA GLU A 105 1.79 16.67 -15.41
C GLU A 105 0.90 15.68 -14.65
N ILE A 106 1.43 14.95 -13.67
CA ILE A 106 0.69 13.91 -12.92
C ILE A 106 0.61 14.19 -11.42
N VAL A 107 1.09 15.35 -10.97
CA VAL A 107 1.24 15.67 -9.54
C VAL A 107 -0.10 15.67 -8.81
N LEU A 108 -1.17 16.09 -9.47
CA LEU A 108 -2.51 16.16 -8.87
C LEU A 108 -3.09 14.76 -8.69
N GLU A 109 -2.91 13.89 -9.68
CA GLU A 109 -3.33 12.49 -9.64
C GLU A 109 -2.58 11.74 -8.53
N VAL A 110 -1.26 11.95 -8.43
CA VAL A 110 -0.43 11.38 -7.37
C VAL A 110 -0.87 11.89 -6.00
N LEU A 111 -1.18 13.19 -5.86
CA LEU A 111 -1.65 13.77 -4.60
C LEU A 111 -3.00 13.18 -4.17
N LEU A 112 -3.95 13.02 -5.11
CA LEU A 112 -5.25 12.44 -4.82
C LEU A 112 -5.15 10.96 -4.42
N ALA A 113 -4.32 10.19 -5.12
CA ALA A 113 -4.06 8.79 -4.78
C ALA A 113 -3.35 8.69 -3.41
N ALA A 114 -2.36 9.53 -3.14
CA ALA A 114 -1.67 9.55 -1.86
C ALA A 114 -2.62 9.87 -0.70
N ASP A 115 -3.50 10.88 -0.84
CA ASP A 115 -4.51 11.20 0.18
C ASP A 115 -5.44 10.02 0.46
N TYR A 116 -5.88 9.31 -0.58
CA TYR A 116 -6.72 8.13 -0.41
C TYR A 116 -5.99 7.01 0.34
N GLN A 117 -4.71 6.78 0.05
CA GLN A 117 -3.91 5.71 0.66
C GLN A 117 -3.47 6.02 2.09
N GLU A 118 -3.44 7.28 2.50
CA GLU A 118 -3.11 7.73 3.86
C GLU A 118 -4.32 7.78 4.81
N ARG A 119 -5.54 7.49 4.33
CA ARG A 119 -6.71 7.45 5.22
C ARG A 119 -6.60 6.33 6.24
N GLU A 120 -6.12 6.66 7.43
CA GLU A 120 -6.18 5.82 8.61
C GLU A 120 -7.62 5.80 9.14
N TYR A 121 -8.24 4.62 9.22
CA TYR A 121 -9.47 4.47 9.99
C TYR A 121 -9.12 4.65 11.47
N VAL A 122 -9.35 5.85 12.01
CA VAL A 122 -9.26 6.08 13.45
C VAL A 122 -10.58 5.62 14.08
N PRO A 123 -10.63 4.46 14.78
CA PRO A 123 -11.82 4.10 15.53
C PRO A 123 -12.07 5.20 16.55
N ARG A 124 -13.18 5.95 16.41
CA ARG A 124 -13.52 7.02 17.35
C ARG A 124 -13.96 6.36 18.66
N PRO A 125 -13.15 6.42 19.75
CA PRO A 125 -13.47 5.70 20.97
C PRO A 125 -14.73 6.22 21.66
N TRP A 126 -15.18 7.42 21.29
CA TRP A 126 -16.33 8.12 21.88
C TRP A 126 -17.69 7.72 21.26
N LEU A 127 -17.70 6.99 20.15
CA LEU A 127 -18.92 6.60 19.43
C LEU A 127 -19.47 5.21 19.84
N SER A 128 -18.79 4.49 20.73
CA SER A 128 -19.25 3.18 21.23
C SER A 128 -20.33 3.26 22.31
N GLY A 129 -20.81 4.46 22.65
CA GLY A 129 -21.80 4.69 23.72
C GLY A 129 -23.14 5.26 23.26
N LEU A 130 -23.39 5.35 21.95
CA LEU A 130 -24.67 5.80 21.40
C LEU A 130 -25.32 4.67 20.60
N CYS A 131 -25.76 3.63 21.29
CA CYS A 131 -26.77 2.69 20.80
C CYS A 131 -27.69 2.30 21.95
#